data_AF-A0A6V7IH63-F1
#
_entry.id   AF-A0A6V7IH63-F1
#
_cell.length_a   1.000
_cell.length_b   1.000
_cell.length_c   1.000
_cell.angle_alpha   90.00
_cell.angle_beta   90.00
_cell.angle_gamma   90.00
#
_symmetry.space_group_name_H-M   'P 1'
#
loop_
_entity.id
_entity.type
_entity.pdbx_description
1 polymer ?
#
loop_
_entity_poly.entity_id
_entity_poly.type
_entity_poly.pdbx_seq_one_letter_code
_entity_poly.pdbx_strand_id
1 'polypeptide(L)'
;TDWNDGRALCSIVRNLGGPAPMYDKINPDPSYWESNIQQGIDGAKKLGVEPILKAKDMADQNVEHLGVMAYAANFQWVKPRPQASEQIAVHIESTSARVQQP
;
A
#
# COMPACT_ATOMS: atom_id res chain seq x y z
N THR A 1 -11.18 12.73 -11.12
CA THR A 1 -11.44 11.82 -9.99
C THR A 1 -10.21 11.71 -9.12
N ASP A 2 -10.37 11.57 -7.81
CA ASP A 2 -9.28 11.57 -6.81
C ASP A 2 -8.33 10.35 -6.86
N TRP A 3 -8.50 9.47 -7.86
CA TRP A 3 -7.75 8.22 -8.02
C TRP A 3 -6.67 8.30 -9.10
N ASN A 4 -6.84 9.20 -10.06
CA ASN A 4 -6.09 9.22 -11.32
C ASN A 4 -4.62 9.60 -11.11
N ASP A 5 -4.31 10.37 -10.08
CA ASP A 5 -2.95 10.77 -9.77
C ASP A 5 -2.12 9.66 -9.09
N GLY A 6 -2.76 8.54 -8.74
CA GLY A 6 -2.17 7.39 -8.05
C GLY A 6 -1.93 7.60 -6.55
N ARG A 7 -2.20 8.78 -5.98
CA ARG A 7 -1.94 9.07 -4.56
C ARG A 7 -2.79 8.24 -3.63
N ALA A 8 -4.10 8.14 -3.92
CA ALA A 8 -5.03 7.33 -3.13
C ALA A 8 -4.62 5.84 -3.13
N LEU A 9 -4.34 5.29 -4.32
CA LEU A 9 -3.94 3.88 -4.47
C LEU A 9 -2.64 3.58 -3.73
N CYS A 10 -1.59 4.38 -3.93
CA CYS A 10 -0.31 4.20 -3.25
C CYS A 10 -0.45 4.30 -1.73
N SER A 11 -1.29 5.21 -1.24
CA SER A 11 -1.55 5.36 0.21
C SER A 11 -2.23 4.13 0.80
N ILE A 12 -3.25 3.57 0.13
CA ILE A 12 -3.93 2.33 0.56
C ILE A 12 -2.93 1.18 0.63
N VAL A 13 -2.16 0.96 -0.44
CA VAL A 13 -1.16 -0.10 -0.53
C VAL A 13 -0.14 0.02 0.58
N ARG A 14 0.39 1.23 0.81
CA ARG A 14 1.37 1.49 1.85
C ARG A 14 0.79 1.23 3.25
N ASN A 15 -0.42 1.71 3.53
CA ASN A 15 -1.08 1.51 4.83
C ASN A 15 -1.40 0.05 5.12
N LEU A 16 -1.56 -0.78 4.09
CA LEU A 16 -1.73 -2.24 4.22
C LEU A 16 -0.41 -3.00 4.36
N GLY A 17 0.73 -2.29 4.34
CA GLY A 17 2.08 -2.87 4.46
C GLY A 17 2.72 -3.25 3.12
N GLY A 18 2.13 -2.84 2.00
CA GLY A 18 2.66 -3.05 0.67
C GLY A 18 3.71 -1.99 0.27
N PRO A 19 4.61 -2.30 -0.67
CA PRO A 19 5.61 -1.33 -1.12
C PRO A 19 5.00 -0.36 -2.13
N ALA A 20 4.79 0.88 -1.72
CA ALA A 20 4.38 1.98 -2.59
C ALA A 20 5.06 3.30 -2.15
N PRO A 21 5.20 4.28 -3.07
CA PRO A 21 5.75 5.59 -2.76
C PRO A 21 4.98 6.31 -1.65
N MET A 22 5.68 7.14 -0.87
CA MET A 22 5.06 8.04 0.09
C MET A 22 4.39 9.21 -0.63
N TYR A 23 3.33 9.76 -0.04
CA TYR A 23 2.51 10.82 -0.63
C TYR A 23 3.29 12.04 -1.14
N ASP A 24 4.34 12.44 -0.41
CA ASP A 24 5.25 13.54 -0.75
C ASP A 24 6.18 13.23 -1.94
N LYS A 25 6.44 11.94 -2.21
CA LYS A 25 7.29 11.46 -3.30
C LYS A 25 6.52 11.18 -4.60
N ILE A 26 5.20 11.35 -4.60
CA ILE A 26 4.35 11.15 -5.78
C ILE A 26 4.26 12.46 -6.57
N ASN A 27 4.69 12.45 -7.82
CA ASN A 27 4.61 13.63 -8.68
C ASN A 27 3.14 13.86 -9.11
N PRO A 28 2.52 15.02 -8.80
CA PRO A 28 1.13 15.29 -9.16
C PRO A 28 0.91 15.60 -10.65
N ASP A 29 1.97 15.79 -11.43
CA ASP A 29 1.86 16.11 -12.86
C ASP A 29 1.17 14.97 -13.64
N PRO A 30 0.17 15.28 -14.49
CA PRO A 30 -0.56 14.30 -15.30
C PRO A 30 0.32 13.35 -16.13
N SER A 31 1.50 13.78 -16.56
CA SER A 31 2.46 12.94 -17.29
C SER A 31 3.02 11.78 -16.45
N TYR A 32 2.92 11.87 -15.12
CA TYR A 32 3.38 10.84 -14.18
C TYR A 32 2.26 9.97 -13.63
N TRP A 33 0.99 10.30 -13.86
CA TRP A 33 -0.17 9.60 -13.30
C TRP A 33 -0.16 8.10 -13.58
N GLU A 34 0.06 7.71 -14.84
CA GLU A 34 0.15 6.29 -15.22
C GLU A 34 1.28 5.58 -14.46
N SER A 35 2.44 6.22 -14.33
CA SER A 35 3.58 5.66 -13.58
C SER A 35 3.30 5.56 -12.07
N ASN A 36 2.63 6.56 -11.50
CA ASN A 36 2.24 6.55 -10.09
C ASN A 36 1.26 5.42 -9.80
N ILE A 37 0.23 5.26 -10.64
CA ILE A 37 -0.74 4.17 -10.53
C ILE A 37 -0.06 2.82 -10.71
N GLN A 38 0.85 2.69 -11.67
CA GLN A 38 1.58 1.44 -11.90
C GLN A 38 2.38 1.01 -10.66
N GLN A 39 3.05 1.95 -10.00
CA GLN A 39 3.75 1.68 -8.73
C GLN A 39 2.78 1.19 -7.64
N GLY A 40 1.59 1.79 -7.54
CA GLY A 40 0.53 1.33 -6.65
C GLY A 40 0.05 -0.09 -6.97
N ILE A 41 -0.22 -0.39 -8.25
CA ILE A 41 -0.63 -1.72 -8.72
C ILE A 41 0.44 -2.78 -8.40
N ASP A 42 1.71 -2.48 -8.65
CA ASP A 42 2.80 -3.42 -8.38
C ASP A 42 3.00 -3.68 -6.88
N GLY A 43 2.77 -2.68 -6.05
CA GLY A 43 2.71 -2.84 -4.60
C GLY A 43 1.50 -3.68 -4.15
N ALA A 44 0.32 -3.45 -4.75
CA ALA A 44 -0.91 -4.18 -4.47
C ALA A 44 -0.80 -5.67 -4.83
N LYS A 45 -0.14 -6.02 -5.95
CA LYS A 45 0.14 -7.41 -6.33
C LYS A 45 0.94 -8.15 -5.27
N LYS A 46 1.91 -7.48 -4.63
CA LYS A 46 2.69 -8.07 -3.52
C LYS A 46 1.86 -8.30 -2.26
N LEU A 47 0.71 -7.64 -2.13
CA LEU A 47 -0.30 -7.90 -1.10
C LEU A 47 -1.30 -9.00 -1.51
N GLY A 48 -1.21 -9.53 -2.74
CA GLY A 48 -2.13 -10.52 -3.29
C GLY A 48 -3.37 -9.91 -3.95
N VAL A 49 -3.38 -8.61 -4.24
CA VAL A 49 -4.48 -7.93 -4.92
C VAL A 49 -4.18 -7.82 -6.42
N GLU A 50 -4.87 -8.62 -7.23
CA GLU A 50 -4.72 -8.61 -8.68
C GLU A 50 -5.41 -7.39 -9.32
N PRO A 51 -4.75 -6.70 -10.26
CA PRO A 51 -5.35 -5.58 -10.97
C PRO A 51 -6.45 -6.03 -11.93
N ILE A 52 -7.55 -5.29 -11.93
CA ILE A 52 -8.66 -5.47 -12.88
C ILE A 52 -8.67 -4.40 -14.00
N LEU A 53 -7.87 -3.34 -13.83
CA LEU A 53 -7.69 -2.25 -14.79
C LEU A 53 -6.19 -2.05 -15.04
N LYS A 54 -5.83 -1.55 -16.22
CA LYS A 54 -4.45 -1.12 -16.49
C LYS A 54 -4.21 0.25 -15.89
N ALA A 55 -2.95 0.56 -15.59
CA ALA A 55 -2.56 1.87 -15.05
C ALA A 55 -2.97 3.02 -15.97
N LYS A 56 -2.79 2.84 -17.28
CA LYS A 56 -3.22 3.80 -18.31
C LYS A 56 -4.72 4.10 -18.24
N ASP A 57 -5.55 3.07 -18.08
CA ASP A 57 -7.00 3.21 -18.05
C ASP A 57 -7.44 3.95 -16.79
N MET A 58 -6.80 3.67 -15.64
CA MET A 58 -7.07 4.36 -14.37
C MET A 58 -6.54 5.81 -14.34
N ALA A 59 -5.52 6.13 -15.14
CA ALA A 59 -5.01 7.50 -15.28
C ALA A 59 -5.94 8.40 -16.13
N ASP A 60 -6.76 7.81 -17.01
CA ASP A 60 -7.67 8.56 -17.88
C ASP A 60 -8.73 9.32 -17.06
N GLN A 61 -8.87 10.62 -17.31
CA GLN A 61 -9.87 11.47 -16.64
C GLN A 61 -11.31 11.04 -16.91
N ASN A 62 -11.54 10.33 -18.01
CA ASN A 62 -12.84 9.77 -18.39
C ASN A 62 -13.00 8.31 -17.95
N VAL A 63 -12.13 7.81 -17.06
CA VAL A 63 -12.18 6.42 -16.58
C VAL A 63 -13.56 6.08 -16.03
N GLU A 64 -14.03 4.90 -16.40
CA GLU A 64 -15.24 4.32 -15.81
C GLU A 64 -15.03 4.11 -14.31
N HIS A 65 -15.76 4.88 -13.50
CA HIS A 65 -15.62 4.85 -12.04
C HIS A 65 -15.93 3.47 -11.44
N LEU A 66 -16.77 2.67 -12.10
CA LEU A 66 -17.14 1.34 -11.61
C LEU A 66 -15.92 0.42 -11.53
N GLY A 67 -15.03 0.44 -12.54
CA GLY A 67 -13.80 -0.36 -12.51
C GLY A 67 -12.84 0.08 -11.40
N VAL A 68 -12.72 1.39 -11.18
CA VAL A 68 -11.88 1.95 -10.12
C VAL A 68 -12.39 1.54 -8.73
N MET A 69 -13.71 1.66 -8.51
CA MET A 69 -14.33 1.31 -7.24
C MET A 69 -14.31 -0.21 -6.99
N ALA A 70 -14.52 -1.02 -8.02
CA ALA A 70 -14.39 -2.47 -7.92
C ALA A 70 -12.97 -2.87 -7.53
N TYR A 71 -11.95 -2.20 -8.08
CA TYR A 71 -10.56 -2.47 -7.71
C TYR A 71 -10.29 -2.06 -6.25
N ALA A 72 -10.74 -0.88 -5.84
CA ALA A 72 -10.61 -0.39 -4.48
C ALA A 72 -11.28 -1.33 -3.46
N ALA A 73 -12.44 -1.91 -3.80
CA ALA A 73 -13.16 -2.84 -2.94
C ALA A 73 -12.39 -4.12 -2.65
N ASN A 74 -11.48 -4.58 -3.53
CA ASN A 74 -10.69 -5.79 -3.28
C ASN A 74 -9.75 -5.64 -2.07
N PHE A 75 -9.34 -4.41 -1.74
CA PHE A 75 -8.44 -4.15 -0.61
C PHE A 75 -9.11 -4.39 0.75
N GLN A 76 -10.45 -4.44 0.83
CA GLN A 76 -11.17 -4.67 2.09
C GLN A 76 -10.83 -6.03 2.75
N TRP A 77 -10.37 -6.99 1.95
CA TRP A 77 -10.04 -8.34 2.40
C TRP A 77 -8.56 -8.52 2.76
N VAL A 78 -7.74 -7.50 2.53
CA VAL A 78 -6.31 -7.53 2.85
C VAL A 78 -6.13 -7.27 4.34
N LYS A 79 -5.55 -8.22 5.07
CA LYS A 79 -5.16 -8.02 6.47
C LYS A 79 -4.00 -7.00 6.52
N PRO A 80 -4.15 -5.86 7.20
CA PRO A 80 -3.08 -4.88 7.32
C PRO A 80 -1.84 -5.52 7.97
N ARG A 81 -0.67 -5.27 7.42
CA ARG A 81 0.61 -5.64 8.04
C ARG A 81 1.33 -4.38 8.50
N PRO A 82 1.93 -4.37 9.71
CA PRO A 82 2.72 -3.23 10.16
C PRO A 82 3.82 -2.94 9.16
N GLN A 83 3.97 -1.68 8.74
CA GLN A 83 5.03 -1.29 7.83
C GLN A 83 6.38 -1.60 8.49
N ALA A 84 7.37 -2.07 7.70
CA ALA A 84 8.68 -2.42 8.24
C ALA A 84 9.36 -1.25 9.00
N SER A 85 9.08 0.00 8.61
CA SER A 85 9.56 1.20 9.31
C SER A 85 8.96 1.41 10.71
N GLU A 86 7.83 0.76 11.01
CA GLU A 86 7.13 0.85 12.31
C GLU A 86 7.41 -0.35 13.22
N GLN A 87 8.15 -1.36 12.74
CA GLN A 87 8.47 -2.55 13.52
C GLN A 87 9.69 -2.28 14.41
N ILE A 88 9.47 -2.27 15.73
CA ILE A 88 10.55 -2.21 16.72
C ILE A 88 10.95 -3.66 17.05
N ALA A 89 12.21 -4.02 16.77
CA ALA A 89 12.77 -5.30 17.21
C ALA A 89 13.07 -5.22 18.72
N VAL A 90 12.28 -5.92 19.53
CA VAL A 90 12.49 -6.00 20.98
C VAL A 90 13.33 -7.24 21.29
N HIS A 91 14.59 -7.03 21.68
CA HIS A 91 15.46 -8.12 22.15
C HIS A 91 15.40 -8.16 23.68
N ILE A 92 14.82 -9.21 24.26
CA ILE A 92 14.78 -9.40 25.72
C ILE A 92 15.89 -10.39 26.08
N GLU A 93 16.99 -9.87 26.62
CA GLU A 93 18.00 -10.70 27.30
C GLU A 93 17.55 -10.96 28.75
N SER A 94 16.78 -12.02 28.95
CA SER A 94 16.43 -12.51 30.29
C SER A 94 17.68 -13.10 30.94
N THR A 95 18.43 -12.28 31.68
CA THR A 95 19.49 -12.78 32.56
C THR A 95 18.85 -13.38 33.81
N SER A 96 19.13 -14.66 34.02
CA SER A 96 18.66 -15.49 35.12
C SER A 96 19.24 -15.06 36.47
N ALA A 97 18.44 -15.10 37.53
CA ALA A 97 18.87 -15.29 38.94
C ALA A 97 17.66 -15.23 39.87
N ARG A 98 17.51 -16.00 40.96
CA ARG A 98 18.12 -17.23 41.49
C ARG A 98 17.14 -17.67 42.58
N VAL A 99 16.76 -18.94 42.65
CA VAL A 99 15.86 -19.44 43.72
C VAL A 99 16.62 -19.43 45.04
N GLN A 100 16.12 -18.71 46.04
CA GLN A 100 16.64 -18.78 47.41
C GLN A 100 15.54 -19.36 48.31
N GLN A 101 15.71 -20.62 48.71
CA GLN A 101 14.95 -21.24 49.79
C GLN A 101 15.69 -21.00 51.11
N PRO A 102 14.95 -20.57 52.14
CA PRO A 102 14.95 -21.28 53.41
C PRO A 102 13.54 -21.67 53.88
#